data_AF-A0A2Z6D460-F1
#
_entry.id   AF-A0A2Z6D460-F1
#
_cell.length_a   1.000
_cell.length_b   1.000
_cell.length_c   1.000
_cell.angle_alpha   90.00
_cell.angle_beta   90.00
_cell.angle_gamma   90.00
#
_symmetry.space_group_name_H-M   'P 1'
#
loop_
_entity.id
_entity.type
_entity.pdbx_description
1 polymer ?
#
loop_
_entity_poly.entity_id
_entity_poly.type
_entity_poly.pdbx_seq_one_letter_code
_entity_poly.pdbx_strand_id
1 'polypeptide(L)'
;MEVLKVVPEGMGALFGQALPKKLTVIDFGNGTTLYSRYTQGKREVHTPYPVGIEVLIDEIAQKMKHLNGGKLGDPLKVRYALKMGHTRYSRDIDIRDVYTACFKDWYEKYLKKVVNMALGAKHTGVSCWMMQLPQK
;
A
#
# COMPACT_ATOMS: atom_id res chain seq x y z
N MET A 1 3.84 4.45 15.41
CA MET A 1 4.01 3.90 14.05
C MET A 1 5.18 4.67 13.43
N GLU A 2 6.26 3.99 13.05
CA GLU A 2 7.41 4.67 12.45
C GLU A 2 7.17 4.80 10.94
N VAL A 3 7.24 6.03 10.41
CA VAL A 3 6.96 6.29 8.99
C VAL A 3 8.19 5.88 8.16
N LEU A 4 8.00 4.89 7.28
CA LEU A 4 8.97 4.57 6.23
C LEU A 4 8.90 5.67 5.16
N LYS A 5 10.04 6.03 4.54
CA LYS A 5 10.05 7.09 3.52
C LYS A 5 9.14 6.67 2.35
N VAL A 6 8.02 7.36 2.18
CA VAL A 6 7.11 7.12 1.05
C VAL A 6 7.65 7.86 -0.18
N VAL A 7 7.81 7.15 -1.29
CA VAL A 7 8.23 7.69 -2.60
C VAL A 7 7.07 7.49 -3.57
N PRO A 8 6.71 8.48 -4.41
CA PRO A 8 5.40 8.51 -5.06
C PRO A 8 5.12 7.45 -6.14
N GLU A 9 6.07 6.62 -6.55
CA GLU A 9 5.95 5.88 -7.80
C GLU A 9 6.68 4.54 -7.69
N GLY A 10 6.17 3.51 -8.38
CA GLY A 10 6.71 2.15 -8.40
C GLY A 10 8.19 2.06 -8.80
N MET A 11 8.71 0.85 -8.94
CA MET A 11 10.15 0.62 -9.17
C MET A 11 10.83 1.47 -10.26
N GLY A 12 10.10 1.98 -11.26
CA GLY A 12 10.61 2.93 -12.26
C GLY A 12 11.10 4.28 -11.68
N ALA A 13 10.59 4.71 -10.53
CA ALA A 13 11.02 5.93 -9.83
C ALA A 13 12.44 5.84 -9.26
N LEU A 14 12.95 4.61 -9.12
CA LEU A 14 14.33 4.37 -8.72
C LEU A 14 15.31 4.55 -9.89
N PHE A 15 14.82 4.57 -11.13
CA PHE A 15 15.66 4.64 -12.32
C PHE A 15 16.28 6.04 -12.43
N GLY A 16 17.61 6.10 -12.53
CA GLY A 16 18.35 7.37 -12.61
C GLY A 16 18.58 8.08 -11.26
N GLN A 17 18.08 7.55 -10.14
CA GLN A 17 18.38 8.09 -8.81
C GLN A 17 19.63 7.43 -8.20
N ALA A 18 20.42 8.21 -7.46
CA ALA A 18 21.49 7.68 -6.62
C ALA A 18 20.87 6.90 -5.45
N LEU A 19 20.82 5.57 -5.57
CA LEU A 19 20.27 4.71 -4.54
C LEU A 19 21.23 4.58 -3.36
N PRO A 20 20.72 4.47 -2.12
CA PRO A 20 21.54 4.13 -0.95
C PRO A 20 22.32 2.84 -1.16
N LYS A 21 23.48 2.72 -0.50
CA LYS A 21 24.32 1.49 -0.55
C LYS A 21 23.55 0.22 -0.19
N LYS A 22 22.59 0.31 0.72
CA LYS A 22 21.62 -0.75 1.03
C LYS A 22 20.24 -0.12 1.10
N LEU A 23 19.32 -0.62 0.29
CA LEU A 23 17.97 -0.11 0.15
C LEU A 23 16.97 -1.27 0.19
N THR A 24 16.00 -1.18 1.08
CA THR A 24 14.80 -2.03 1.08
C THR A 24 13.62 -1.22 0.56
N VAL A 25 12.80 -1.86 -0.26
CA VAL A 25 11.63 -1.26 -0.89
C VAL A 25 10.41 -2.13 -0.63
N ILE A 26 9.29 -1.49 -0.28
CA ILE A 26 7.96 -2.09 -0.33
C ILE A 26 7.16 -1.34 -1.40
N ASP A 27 6.80 -2.00 -2.49
CA ASP A 27 6.00 -1.41 -3.59
C ASP A 27 4.57 -1.96 -3.54
N PHE A 28 3.58 -1.10 -3.34
CA PHE A 28 2.16 -1.46 -3.35
C PHE A 28 1.56 -1.25 -4.73
N GLY A 29 1.36 -2.35 -5.44
CA GLY A 29 0.59 -2.38 -6.67
C GLY A 29 -0.89 -2.65 -6.47
N ASN A 30 -1.62 -2.64 -7.59
CA ASN A 30 -3.04 -2.97 -7.61
C ASN A 30 -3.28 -4.43 -7.19
N GLY A 31 -2.66 -5.39 -7.89
CA GLY A 31 -2.83 -6.82 -7.61
C GLY A 31 -1.77 -7.42 -6.70
N THR A 32 -0.63 -6.76 -6.52
CA THR A 32 0.56 -7.34 -5.88
C THR A 32 1.29 -6.31 -5.02
N THR A 33 1.84 -6.75 -3.91
CA THR A 33 2.80 -5.99 -3.10
C THR A 33 4.18 -6.60 -3.30
N LEU A 34 5.20 -5.81 -3.60
CA LEU A 34 6.55 -6.30 -3.85
C LEU A 34 7.49 -5.88 -2.72
N TYR A 35 8.18 -6.85 -2.13
CA TYR A 35 9.32 -6.59 -1.26
C TYR A 35 10.60 -6.75 -2.05
N SER A 36 11.41 -5.70 -2.13
CA SER A 36 12.68 -5.74 -2.85
C SER A 36 13.83 -5.26 -1.98
N ARG A 37 15.01 -5.88 -2.13
CA ARG A 37 16.26 -5.41 -1.54
C ARG A 37 17.30 -5.13 -2.60
N TYR A 38 18.02 -4.05 -2.40
CA TYR A 38 19.07 -3.54 -3.25
C TYR A 38 20.34 -3.33 -2.45
N THR A 39 21.47 -3.75 -3.01
CA THR A 39 22.81 -3.41 -2.52
C THR A 39 23.59 -2.80 -3.65
N GLN A 40 24.12 -1.59 -3.44
CA GLN A 40 24.87 -0.83 -4.45
C GLN A 40 24.10 -0.72 -5.79
N GLY A 41 22.79 -0.49 -5.71
CA GLY A 41 21.91 -0.40 -6.88
C GLY A 41 21.57 -1.73 -7.57
N LYS A 42 22.15 -2.87 -7.14
CA LYS A 42 21.82 -4.19 -7.68
C LYS A 42 20.69 -4.83 -6.86
N ARG A 43 19.66 -5.34 -7.54
CA ARG A 43 18.55 -6.06 -6.90
C ARG A 43 19.01 -7.44 -6.46
N GLU A 44 18.94 -7.71 -5.16
CA GLU A 44 19.33 -9.01 -4.58
C GLU A 44 18.12 -9.89 -4.28
N VAL A 45 17.05 -9.28 -3.74
CA VAL A 45 15.82 -10.00 -3.39
C VAL A 45 14.65 -9.31 -4.05
N HIS A 46 13.73 -10.11 -4.58
CA HIS A 46 12.48 -9.67 -5.14
C HIS A 46 11.41 -10.71 -4.82
N THR A 47 10.56 -10.41 -3.84
CA THR A 47 9.51 -11.32 -3.37
C THR A 47 8.16 -10.69 -3.63
N PRO A 48 7.36 -11.24 -4.57
CA PRO A 48 5.99 -10.80 -4.77
C PRO A 48 5.06 -11.40 -3.72
N TYR A 49 4.12 -10.59 -3.25
CA TYR A 49 3.00 -10.99 -2.43
C TYR A 49 1.73 -10.79 -3.27
N PRO A 50 0.88 -11.82 -3.44
CA PRO A 50 -0.25 -11.84 -4.38
C PRO A 50 -1.45 -11.01 -3.89
N VAL A 51 -1.19 -9.90 -3.22
CA VAL A 51 -2.20 -9.00 -2.66
C VAL A 51 -1.71 -7.58 -2.81
N GLY A 52 -2.51 -6.76 -3.48
CA GLY A 52 -2.30 -5.32 -3.61
C GLY A 52 -3.50 -4.54 -3.08
N ILE A 53 -3.59 -3.28 -3.46
CA ILE A 53 -4.60 -2.37 -2.93
C ILE A 53 -6.02 -2.68 -3.43
N GLU A 54 -6.19 -3.44 -4.52
CA GLU A 54 -7.51 -3.89 -5.00
C GLU A 54 -8.28 -4.66 -3.93
N VAL A 55 -7.60 -5.55 -3.20
CA VAL A 55 -8.24 -6.36 -2.16
C VAL A 55 -8.81 -5.48 -1.05
N LEU A 56 -8.10 -4.41 -0.66
CA LEU A 56 -8.60 -3.45 0.31
C LEU A 56 -9.83 -2.69 -0.21
N ILE A 57 -9.79 -2.27 -1.48
CA ILE A 57 -10.90 -1.55 -2.13
C ILE A 57 -12.15 -2.43 -2.18
N ASP A 58 -11.99 -3.69 -2.58
CA ASP A 58 -13.08 -4.66 -2.65
C ASP A 58 -13.66 -4.97 -1.26
N GLU A 59 -12.81 -5.16 -0.24
CA GLU A 59 -13.27 -5.36 1.14
C GLU A 59 -14.08 -4.17 1.66
N ILE A 60 -13.66 -2.93 1.39
CA ILE A 60 -14.41 -1.72 1.75
C ILE A 60 -15.77 -1.68 1.02
N ALA A 61 -15.77 -1.94 -0.28
CA ALA A 61 -16.99 -1.97 -1.09
C ALA A 61 -17.98 -3.04 -0.59
N GLN A 62 -17.49 -4.18 -0.13
CA GLN A 62 -18.34 -5.22 0.45
C GLN A 62 -18.89 -4.82 1.83
N LYS A 63 -18.06 -4.26 2.71
CA LYS A 63 -18.46 -3.93 4.08
C LYS A 63 -19.34 -2.68 4.19
N MET A 64 -19.40 -1.82 3.17
CA MET A 64 -20.23 -0.61 3.21
C MET A 64 -21.73 -0.82 2.97
N LYS A 65 -22.21 -2.07 2.87
CA LYS A 65 -23.63 -2.40 2.64
C LYS A 65 -24.59 -1.70 3.61
N HIS A 66 -24.20 -1.63 4.89
CA HIS A 66 -24.99 -1.00 5.95
C HIS A 66 -25.01 0.54 5.85
N LEU A 67 -24.01 1.16 5.23
CA LEU A 67 -23.93 2.61 5.01
C LEU A 67 -24.59 3.04 3.70
N ASN A 68 -24.68 2.13 2.73
CA ASN A 68 -25.12 2.42 1.37
C ASN A 68 -26.53 1.85 1.07
N GLY A 69 -27.44 1.99 2.04
CA GLY A 69 -28.85 1.60 1.86
C GLY A 69 -29.06 0.13 1.49
N GLY A 70 -28.23 -0.77 2.03
CA GLY A 70 -28.31 -2.20 1.75
C GLY A 70 -27.61 -2.64 0.45
N LYS A 71 -26.96 -1.73 -0.28
CA LYS A 71 -26.23 -2.02 -1.53
C LYS A 71 -24.73 -2.09 -1.30
N LEU A 72 -24.02 -2.91 -2.06
CA LEU A 72 -22.56 -2.89 -2.08
C LEU A 72 -22.05 -1.52 -2.55
N GLY A 73 -20.83 -1.20 -2.14
CA GLY A 73 -20.09 -0.06 -2.65
C GLY A 73 -19.69 -0.22 -4.10
N ASP A 74 -19.47 0.91 -4.76
CA ASP A 74 -18.78 0.99 -6.04
C ASP A 74 -17.26 1.07 -5.81
N PRO A 75 -16.49 0.03 -6.20
CA PRO A 75 -15.04 0.01 -6.04
C PRO A 75 -14.33 1.22 -6.67
N LEU A 76 -14.87 1.78 -7.77
CA LEU A 76 -14.27 2.93 -8.44
C LEU A 76 -14.38 4.19 -7.59
N LYS A 77 -15.50 4.38 -6.88
CA LYS A 77 -15.69 5.51 -5.97
C LYS A 77 -14.84 5.38 -4.72
N VAL A 78 -14.73 4.17 -4.18
CA VAL A 78 -13.82 3.88 -3.06
C VAL A 78 -12.38 4.20 -3.47
N ARG A 79 -11.93 3.68 -4.62
CA ARG A 79 -10.60 4.00 -5.16
C ARG A 79 -10.40 5.50 -5.30
N TYR A 80 -11.36 6.20 -5.91
CA TYR A 80 -11.27 7.64 -6.11
C TYR A 80 -11.09 8.38 -4.78
N ALA A 81 -11.87 8.04 -3.76
CA ALA A 81 -11.74 8.66 -2.44
C ALA A 81 -10.33 8.46 -1.86
N LEU A 82 -9.86 7.22 -1.83
CA LEU A 82 -8.52 6.89 -1.31
C LEU A 82 -7.41 7.57 -2.12
N LYS A 83 -7.54 7.62 -3.45
CA LYS A 83 -6.62 8.29 -4.37
C LYS A 83 -6.50 9.78 -4.06
N MET A 84 -7.62 10.43 -3.77
CA MET A 84 -7.68 11.85 -3.43
C MET A 84 -7.32 12.13 -1.96
N GLY A 85 -6.92 11.12 -1.20
CA GLY A 85 -6.51 11.26 0.20
C GLY A 85 -7.66 11.56 1.15
N HIS A 86 -8.89 11.19 0.79
CA HIS A 86 -10.07 11.40 1.63
C HIS A 86 -10.95 10.15 1.73
N THR A 87 -11.90 10.17 2.67
CA THR A 87 -12.81 9.02 2.91
C THR A 87 -14.24 9.30 2.49
N ARG A 88 -14.52 10.44 1.85
CA ARG A 88 -15.86 10.77 1.35
C ARG A 88 -16.20 9.96 0.09
N TYR A 89 -17.18 9.07 0.18
CA TYR A 89 -17.66 8.22 -0.92
C TYR A 89 -18.77 8.89 -1.74
N SER A 90 -19.64 9.64 -1.07
CA SER A 90 -20.66 10.50 -1.69
C SER A 90 -20.88 11.75 -0.82
N ARG A 91 -21.83 12.62 -1.20
CA ARG A 91 -22.18 13.80 -0.39
C ARG A 91 -22.51 13.43 1.06
N ASP A 92 -23.21 12.31 1.25
CA ASP A 92 -23.80 11.92 2.53
C ASP A 92 -23.12 10.70 3.17
N ILE A 93 -22.18 10.06 2.46
CA ILE A 93 -21.51 8.84 2.92
C ILE A 93 -20.00 9.09 3.06
N ASP A 94 -19.50 8.94 4.28
CA ASP A 94 -18.08 8.87 4.62
C ASP A 94 -17.74 7.41 4.99
N ILE A 95 -16.74 6.82 4.33
CA ILE A 95 -16.31 5.44 4.54
C ILE A 95 -15.19 5.32 5.59
N ARG A 96 -14.86 6.38 6.35
CA ARG A 96 -13.72 6.39 7.28
C ARG A 96 -13.64 5.18 8.19
N ASP A 97 -14.72 4.85 8.88
CA ASP A 97 -14.72 3.77 9.88
C ASP A 97 -14.58 2.40 9.20
N VAL A 98 -15.25 2.20 8.06
CA VAL A 98 -15.12 0.99 7.24
C VAL A 98 -13.70 0.87 6.69
N TYR A 99 -13.14 1.97 6.18
CA TYR A 99 -11.77 2.04 5.71
C TYR A 99 -10.78 1.68 6.82
N THR A 100 -10.89 2.27 8.01
CA THR A 100 -9.98 1.99 9.12
C THR A 100 -10.05 0.52 9.56
N ALA A 101 -11.25 -0.06 9.63
CA ALA A 101 -11.42 -1.48 9.96
C ALA A 101 -10.82 -2.40 8.88
N CYS A 102 -11.16 -2.18 7.61
CA CYS A 102 -10.60 -2.97 6.50
C CYS A 102 -9.09 -2.81 6.38
N PHE A 103 -8.56 -1.59 6.55
CA PHE A 103 -7.12 -1.33 6.49
C PHE A 103 -6.38 -2.08 7.59
N LYS A 104 -6.92 -2.12 8.81
CA LYS A 104 -6.33 -2.89 9.91
C LYS A 104 -6.30 -4.38 9.58
N ASP A 105 -7.42 -4.94 9.12
CA ASP A 105 -7.51 -6.36 8.74
C ASP A 105 -6.53 -6.70 7.60
N TRP A 106 -6.51 -5.87 6.56
CA TRP A 106 -5.64 -6.01 5.40
C TRP A 106 -4.16 -5.90 5.78
N TYR A 107 -3.81 -4.93 6.64
CA TYR A 107 -2.45 -4.78 7.17
C TYR A 107 -2.00 -6.03 7.93
N GLU A 108 -2.82 -6.49 8.89
CA GLU A 108 -2.47 -7.65 9.72
C GLU A 108 -2.32 -8.93 8.89
N LYS A 109 -3.21 -9.17 7.92
CA LYS A 109 -3.19 -10.36 7.07
C LYS A 109 -2.03 -10.36 6.07
N TYR A 110 -1.78 -9.22 5.42
CA TYR A 110 -0.95 -9.20 4.20
C TYR A 110 0.33 -8.39 4.33
N LEU A 111 0.31 -7.29 5.08
CA LEU A 111 1.43 -6.35 5.11
C LEU A 111 2.36 -6.53 6.30
N LYS A 112 1.85 -6.97 7.46
CA LYS A 112 2.60 -6.99 8.73
C LYS A 112 3.94 -7.69 8.62
N LYS A 113 3.99 -8.85 7.95
CA LYS A 113 5.24 -9.59 7.72
C LYS A 113 6.25 -8.75 6.94
N VAL A 114 5.82 -8.17 5.82
CA VAL A 114 6.67 -7.40 4.90
C VAL A 114 7.16 -6.12 5.55
N VAL A 115 6.26 -5.42 6.24
CA VAL A 115 6.57 -4.20 6.99
C VAL A 115 7.55 -4.50 8.12
N ASN A 116 7.35 -5.59 8.88
CA ASN A 116 8.30 -5.99 9.93
C ASN A 116 9.67 -6.37 9.37
N MET A 117 9.73 -7.01 8.20
CA MET A 117 11.01 -7.28 7.52
C MET A 117 11.73 -5.98 7.14
N ALA A 118 11.01 -4.99 6.61
CA ALA A 118 11.58 -3.68 6.31
C ALA A 118 12.02 -2.93 7.58
N LEU A 119 11.22 -2.94 8.65
CA LEU A 119 11.60 -2.33 9.94
C LEU A 119 12.84 -3.01 10.54
N GLY A 120 12.92 -4.34 10.47
CA GLY A 120 14.12 -5.10 10.86
C GLY A 120 15.35 -4.67 10.06
N ALA A 121 15.22 -4.51 8.74
CA ALA A 121 16.31 -4.00 7.90
C ALA A 121 16.71 -2.57 8.32
N LYS A 122 15.73 -1.70 8.59
CA LYS A 122 15.98 -0.32 9.05
C LYS A 122 16.79 -0.28 10.35
N HIS A 123 16.45 -1.13 11.32
CA HIS A 123 17.19 -1.22 12.59
C HIS A 123 18.65 -1.68 12.40
N THR A 124 18.96 -2.35 11.28
CA THR A 124 20.35 -2.70 10.89
C THR A 124 21.05 -1.63 10.05
N GLY A 125 20.47 -0.43 9.94
CA GLY A 125 21.05 0.70 9.18
C GLY A 125 20.71 0.72 7.70
N VAL A 126 19.74 -0.09 7.24
CA VAL A 126 19.30 -0.12 5.83
C VAL A 126 18.28 0.98 5.57
N SER A 127 18.45 1.74 4.49
CA SER A 127 17.43 2.71 4.06
C SER A 127 16.17 1.96 3.61
N CYS A 128 15.00 2.32 4.14
CA CYS A 128 13.74 1.64 3.81
C CYS A 128 12.76 2.62 3.18
N TRP A 129 12.37 2.34 1.94
CA TRP A 129 11.46 3.16 1.15
C TRP A 129 10.17 2.38 0.86
N MET A 130 9.08 3.10 0.75
CA MET A 130 7.76 2.57 0.48
C MET A 130 7.22 3.25 -0.78
N MET A 131 6.84 2.48 -1.78
CA MET A 131 6.44 2.96 -3.10
C MET A 131 5.00 2.59 -3.40
N GLN A 132 4.34 3.44 -4.18
CA GLN A 132 2.99 3.22 -4.67
C GLN A 132 3.04 3.22 -6.19
N LEU A 133 2.42 2.26 -6.88
CA LEU A 133 2.47 2.19 -8.35
C LEU A 133 1.85 3.44 -9.03
N PRO A 134 2.33 3.80 -10.24
CA PRO A 134 1.76 4.89 -11.02
C PRO A 134 0.31 4.61 -11.41
N GLN A 135 -0.47 5.69 -11.32
CA GLN A 135 -1.90 5.74 -11.50
C GLN A 135 -2.20 5.94 -13.00
N LYS A 136 -2.35 4.85 -13.76
CA LYS A 136 -2.98 4.90 -15.09
C LYS A 136 -4.48 4.71 -14.97
#